data_AF-A0AAE4AE77-F1
#
_entry.id   AF-A0AAE4AE77-F1
#
_cell.length_a   1.000
_cell.length_b   1.000
_cell.length_c   1.000
_cell.angle_alpha   90.00
_cell.angle_beta   90.00
_cell.angle_gamma   90.00
#
_symmetry.space_group_name_H-M   'P 1'
#
loop_
_entity.id
_entity.type
_entity.pdbx_description
1 polymer ?
#
loop_
_entity_poly.entity_id
_entity_poly.type
_entity_poly.pdbx_seq_one_letter_code
_entity_poly.pdbx_strand_id
1 'polypeptide(L)'
;MVGESGDKYDIDTEESGPGEQNQPFRSKEALPDKKPTNATRMRRRREQRPDSAEAFQTKDASRPSNDFGDTFSVDVAEKARGNFLITIGYPGSGKSTFHSHLYRMCEEIHHVDPLHASGQPPNSVDPVMESRLNAWRRKYHMREQVDATEMGEANIYEVAFRVTPRTRPSLPLDLRVIEVSGEDLRKLDNSTTGESTAEMPQAIGTLLSDKMLNERNIIVAFMVDPDPDADPIEFLVDGLLSYMKVHGPKRLRKTKFCIIIPKPLQILEALTEYKEQYPDIWARYSKKPTLEAYKAAKDVNGNLASFYLSVFKKNLVQRLKTVAPKGGIMRSQLYLGEIEQQFEEDEGQERPVDVLTTVSYRDAAEIFSFVYEGFISKKLKPGALDKLRGR
;
A
#
# COMPACT_ATOMS: atom_id res chain seq x y z
N MET A 1 -10.22 59.98 -32.17
CA MET A 1 -10.37 60.94 -31.08
C MET A 1 -11.08 60.24 -29.94
N VAL A 2 -10.71 60.59 -28.70
CA VAL A 2 -11.07 59.95 -27.41
C VAL A 2 -10.30 58.64 -27.20
N GLY A 3 -9.42 58.46 -26.22
CA GLY A 3 -9.01 59.27 -25.07
C GLY A 3 -8.54 58.30 -23.98
N GLU A 4 -7.26 58.37 -23.62
CA GLU A 4 -6.58 57.52 -22.64
C GLU A 4 -7.03 57.78 -21.19
N SER A 5 -7.05 56.73 -20.38
CA SER A 5 -6.79 56.74 -18.92
C SER A 5 -6.67 55.26 -18.49
N GLY A 6 -5.66 54.76 -17.77
CA GLY A 6 -4.58 55.40 -17.04
C GLY A 6 -4.76 55.11 -15.55
N ASP A 7 -4.38 53.92 -15.08
CA ASP A 7 -4.22 53.64 -13.64
C ASP A 7 -2.90 52.89 -13.41
N LYS A 8 -1.98 53.62 -12.76
CA LYS A 8 -0.73 53.14 -12.19
C LYS A 8 -0.98 52.85 -10.71
N TYR A 9 -0.52 51.70 -10.23
CA TYR A 9 -0.39 51.45 -8.79
C TYR A 9 1.07 51.65 -8.40
N ASP A 10 1.30 52.66 -7.57
CA ASP A 10 2.51 52.87 -6.78
C ASP A 10 2.49 51.88 -5.61
N ILE A 11 3.61 51.16 -5.41
CA ILE A 11 3.87 50.39 -4.20
C ILE A 11 5.03 51.09 -3.51
N ASP A 12 4.71 51.75 -2.40
CA ASP A 12 5.67 52.38 -1.52
C ASP A 12 6.54 51.35 -0.81
N THR A 13 7.81 51.71 -0.76
CA THR A 13 8.91 51.02 -0.10
C THR A 13 9.12 51.72 1.23
N GLU A 14 9.00 51.00 2.36
CA GLU A 14 9.58 51.47 3.62
C GLU A 14 10.50 50.41 4.21
N GLU A 15 11.77 50.79 4.25
CA GLU A 15 12.86 50.17 4.99
C GLU A 15 12.84 50.58 6.47
N SER A 16 13.59 49.81 7.26
CA SER A 16 14.24 50.17 8.54
C SER A 16 13.36 50.03 9.79
N GLY A 17 13.80 49.35 10.85
CA GLY A 17 15.18 49.06 11.22
C GLY A 17 15.32 48.07 12.39
N PRO A 18 16.55 47.97 12.93
CA PRO A 18 17.02 46.86 13.74
C PRO A 18 16.96 47.14 15.26
N GLY A 19 16.81 46.09 16.05
CA GLY A 19 17.09 46.10 17.49
C GLY A 19 17.33 44.67 17.98
N GLU A 20 18.58 44.28 18.22
CA GLU A 20 19.24 44.32 19.53
C GLU A 20 18.79 43.19 20.48
N GLN A 21 19.62 42.15 20.68
CA GLN A 21 20.46 42.04 21.88
C GLN A 21 21.16 40.67 21.98
N ASN A 22 22.48 40.79 22.15
CA ASN A 22 23.41 39.74 22.53
C ASN A 22 23.16 39.26 23.97
N GLN A 23 23.30 37.95 24.21
CA GLN A 23 23.91 37.45 25.44
C GLN A 23 24.90 36.32 25.13
N PRO A 24 26.15 36.39 25.64
CA PRO A 24 27.13 35.32 25.55
C PRO A 24 27.30 34.55 26.89
N PHE A 25 28.05 33.46 26.80
CA PHE A 25 28.66 32.65 27.88
C PHE A 25 27.80 31.62 28.65
N ARG A 26 28.09 30.34 28.40
CA ARG A 26 28.91 29.56 29.34
C ARG A 26 29.59 28.39 28.64
N SER A 27 30.89 28.32 28.86
CA SER A 27 31.81 27.28 28.37
C SER A 27 32.26 26.41 29.54
N LYS A 28 32.66 25.18 29.19
CA LYS A 28 33.46 24.20 29.94
C LYS A 28 32.80 23.52 31.15
N GLU A 29 32.62 22.21 31.02
CA GLU A 29 33.41 21.27 31.83
C GLU A 29 33.57 19.94 31.10
N ALA A 30 34.78 19.41 31.18
CA ALA A 30 35.23 18.19 30.54
C ALA A 30 35.79 17.25 31.61
N LEU A 31 35.80 15.95 31.26
CA LEU A 31 36.54 14.82 31.81
C LEU A 31 35.91 14.05 33.00
N PRO A 32 36.26 12.74 33.21
CA PRO A 32 37.18 11.89 32.43
C PRO A 32 36.64 10.50 32.02
N ASP A 33 37.38 9.92 31.07
CA ASP A 33 37.56 8.50 30.78
C ASP A 33 37.70 7.61 32.03
N LYS A 34 36.98 6.48 32.05
CA LYS A 34 37.46 5.23 32.66
C LYS A 34 36.97 4.01 31.88
N LYS A 35 37.85 3.47 31.04
CA LYS A 35 37.88 2.03 30.75
C LYS A 35 38.32 1.26 32.00
N PRO A 36 37.84 0.02 32.17
CA PRO A 36 38.80 -1.05 32.40
C PRO A 36 38.61 -2.18 31.41
N THR A 37 39.71 -2.45 30.71
CA THR A 37 40.08 -3.76 30.18
C THR A 37 40.11 -4.79 31.31
N ASN A 38 39.56 -5.98 31.08
CA ASN A 38 40.35 -7.20 31.21
C ASN A 38 39.66 -8.40 30.56
N ALA A 39 40.37 -8.93 29.57
CA ALA A 39 40.17 -10.26 29.03
C ALA A 39 40.74 -11.32 29.98
N THR A 40 40.26 -12.55 29.78
CA THR A 40 40.96 -13.84 30.03
C THR A 40 40.61 -14.57 31.33
N ARG A 41 39.72 -15.56 31.21
CA ARG A 41 39.95 -16.97 31.62
C ARG A 41 38.77 -17.84 31.18
N MET A 42 38.87 -18.61 30.09
CA MET A 42 39.30 -20.01 30.06
C MET A 42 38.73 -20.88 31.20
N ARG A 43 37.75 -21.75 30.91
CA ARG A 43 37.95 -23.20 30.67
C ARG A 43 36.62 -23.98 30.73
N ARG A 44 36.40 -24.77 29.67
CA ARG A 44 35.91 -26.16 29.63
C ARG A 44 35.09 -26.65 30.85
N ARG A 45 33.83 -27.01 30.59
CA ARG A 45 33.30 -28.30 31.07
C ARG A 45 32.32 -28.89 30.06
N ARG A 46 32.79 -29.96 29.42
CA ARG A 46 32.07 -30.87 28.54
C ARG A 46 31.88 -32.12 29.39
N GLU A 47 30.64 -32.46 29.72
CA GLU A 47 30.22 -33.76 30.28
C GLU A 47 28.68 -33.77 30.20
N GLN A 48 28.16 -34.40 29.14
CA GLN A 48 27.49 -35.70 29.19
C GLN A 48 26.10 -35.64 29.84
N ARG A 49 25.07 -35.72 29.01
CA ARG A 49 23.79 -36.36 29.36
C ARG A 49 23.20 -37.11 28.16
N PRO A 50 22.41 -38.17 28.43
CA PRO A 50 22.34 -39.36 27.60
C PRO A 50 21.18 -39.36 26.61
N ASP A 51 21.30 -40.28 25.66
CA ASP A 51 20.24 -40.77 24.79
C ASP A 51 18.95 -41.04 25.57
N SER A 52 17.87 -40.37 25.16
CA SER A 52 16.52 -40.86 25.32
C SER A 52 15.73 -40.40 24.09
N ALA A 53 15.74 -41.27 23.10
CA ALA A 53 14.79 -41.26 22.01
C ALA A 53 13.41 -41.63 22.61
N GLU A 54 12.55 -40.64 22.77
CA GLU A 54 11.11 -40.85 22.85
C GLU A 54 10.45 -40.09 21.72
N ALA A 55 9.62 -40.85 21.00
CA ALA A 55 8.93 -40.49 19.78
C ALA A 55 8.18 -39.17 19.91
N PHE A 56 8.61 -38.16 19.15
CA PHE A 56 7.70 -37.12 18.70
C PHE A 56 6.75 -37.77 17.69
N GLN A 57 5.57 -38.14 18.17
CA GLN A 57 4.42 -38.38 17.32
C GLN A 57 4.25 -37.16 16.42
N THR A 58 4.45 -37.38 15.13
CA THR A 58 4.07 -36.49 14.05
C THR A 58 2.57 -36.25 14.16
N LYS A 59 2.21 -35.15 14.85
CA LYS A 59 0.89 -34.55 14.68
C LYS A 59 0.81 -34.11 13.23
N ASP A 60 -0.19 -34.66 12.54
CA ASP A 60 -0.60 -34.30 11.20
C ASP A 60 -0.37 -32.81 10.93
N ALA A 61 0.44 -32.53 9.91
CA ALA A 61 0.55 -31.21 9.31
C ALA A 61 -0.73 -30.91 8.52
N SER A 62 -1.85 -30.82 9.24
CA SER A 62 -3.01 -30.09 8.75
C SER A 62 -2.54 -28.65 8.52
N ARG A 63 -2.55 -28.20 7.26
CA ARG A 63 -2.41 -26.78 6.90
C ARG A 63 -3.09 -25.93 7.96
N PRO A 64 -2.43 -24.93 8.57
CA PRO A 64 -3.13 -24.04 9.47
C PRO A 64 -4.25 -23.39 8.67
N SER A 65 -5.50 -23.76 8.97
CA SER A 65 -6.66 -23.05 8.45
C SER A 65 -6.47 -21.59 8.84
N ASN A 66 -6.50 -20.68 7.86
CA ASN A 66 -6.43 -19.23 8.05
C ASN A 66 -7.73 -18.69 8.70
N ASP A 67 -8.27 -19.42 9.69
CA ASP A 67 -9.51 -19.19 10.40
C ASP A 67 -9.30 -18.09 11.46
N PHE A 68 -8.87 -16.94 10.96
CA PHE A 68 -8.68 -15.70 11.69
C PHE A 68 -10.06 -15.06 11.88
N GLY A 69 -10.86 -15.66 12.77
CA GLY A 69 -12.30 -15.45 12.96
C GLY A 69 -12.76 -14.08 13.48
N ASP A 70 -12.20 -12.97 13.02
CA ASP A 70 -12.78 -11.64 13.21
C ASP A 70 -12.90 -10.93 11.84
N THR A 71 -14.06 -11.14 11.21
CA THR A 71 -14.46 -10.52 9.96
C THR A 71 -14.81 -9.05 10.19
N PHE A 72 -14.48 -8.18 9.24
CA PHE A 72 -14.95 -6.80 9.21
C PHE A 72 -16.46 -6.76 8.93
N SER A 73 -17.25 -6.87 9.99
CA SER A 73 -18.71 -6.98 9.93
C SER A 73 -19.42 -5.62 9.73
N VAL A 74 -20.74 -5.68 9.47
CA VAL A 74 -21.57 -4.47 9.34
C VAL A 74 -21.55 -3.64 10.61
N ASP A 75 -21.67 -4.26 11.79
CA ASP A 75 -21.67 -3.56 13.07
C ASP A 75 -20.34 -2.84 13.34
N VAL A 76 -19.22 -3.47 12.95
CA VAL A 76 -17.89 -2.87 12.98
C VAL A 76 -17.84 -1.70 12.01
N ALA A 77 -18.30 -1.89 10.77
CA ALA A 77 -18.34 -0.87 9.75
C ALA A 77 -19.21 0.34 10.11
N GLU A 78 -20.30 0.17 10.87
CA GLU A 78 -21.14 1.29 11.32
C GLU A 78 -20.43 2.20 12.32
N LYS A 79 -19.59 1.63 13.18
CA LYS A 79 -18.85 2.35 14.22
C LYS A 79 -17.46 2.80 13.77
N ALA A 80 -16.97 2.27 12.65
CA ALA A 80 -15.64 2.53 12.12
C ALA A 80 -15.42 4.03 11.80
N ARG A 81 -14.26 4.55 12.23
CA ARG A 81 -13.82 5.94 12.05
C ARG A 81 -12.35 5.98 11.66
N GLY A 82 -11.94 7.02 10.92
CA GLY A 82 -10.53 7.24 10.57
C GLY A 82 -10.24 7.12 9.07
N ASN A 83 -9.03 6.67 8.74
CA ASN A 83 -8.53 6.68 7.38
C ASN A 83 -8.46 5.25 6.82
N PHE A 84 -9.25 4.98 5.77
CA PHE A 84 -9.41 3.65 5.19
C PHE A 84 -8.76 3.59 3.80
N LEU A 85 -7.83 2.67 3.64
CA LEU A 85 -7.33 2.21 2.35
C LEU A 85 -8.04 0.90 2.01
N ILE A 86 -8.96 0.95 1.06
CA ILE A 86 -9.70 -0.22 0.59
C ILE A 86 -9.03 -0.70 -0.70
N THR A 87 -8.48 -1.91 -0.71
CA THR A 87 -7.97 -2.51 -1.95
C THR A 87 -8.98 -3.46 -2.57
N ILE A 88 -9.09 -3.38 -3.88
CA ILE A 88 -10.03 -4.16 -4.70
C ILE A 88 -9.27 -4.73 -5.88
N GLY A 89 -9.49 -6.00 -6.19
CA GLY A 89 -8.92 -6.68 -7.34
C GLY A 89 -9.26 -8.16 -7.33
N TYR A 90 -9.18 -8.80 -8.48
CA TYR A 90 -9.44 -10.23 -8.62
C TYR A 90 -8.44 -11.09 -7.83
N PRO A 91 -8.74 -12.38 -7.59
CA PRO A 91 -7.77 -13.33 -7.05
C PRO A 91 -6.47 -13.29 -7.85
N GLY A 92 -5.32 -13.41 -7.17
CA GLY A 92 -4.00 -13.35 -7.82
C GLY A 92 -3.50 -11.94 -8.19
N SER A 93 -4.33 -10.89 -8.05
CA SER A 93 -3.93 -9.51 -8.39
C SER A 93 -2.94 -8.86 -7.39
N GLY A 94 -2.34 -9.62 -6.48
CA GLY A 94 -1.31 -9.13 -5.55
C GLY A 94 -1.76 -8.20 -4.41
N LYS A 95 -3.05 -8.20 -4.03
CA LYS A 95 -3.59 -7.36 -2.91
C LYS A 95 -2.85 -7.62 -1.59
N SER A 96 -2.81 -8.87 -1.13
CA SER A 96 -2.19 -9.24 0.14
C SER A 96 -0.68 -9.00 0.15
N THR A 97 -0.02 -9.22 -1.00
CA THR A 97 1.39 -8.89 -1.20
C THR A 97 1.64 -7.38 -1.14
N PHE A 98 0.77 -6.57 -1.74
CA PHE A 98 0.85 -5.12 -1.63
C PHE A 98 0.71 -4.66 -0.16
N HIS A 99 -0.26 -5.19 0.57
CA HIS A 99 -0.47 -4.84 1.97
C HIS A 99 0.72 -5.20 2.85
N SER A 100 1.23 -6.42 2.74
CA SER A 100 2.38 -6.87 3.53
C SER A 100 3.64 -6.08 3.19
N HIS A 101 3.87 -5.78 1.90
CA HIS A 101 5.01 -4.97 1.46
C HIS A 101 4.90 -3.51 1.92
N LEU A 102 3.70 -2.92 1.86
CA LEU A 102 3.43 -1.58 2.38
C LEU A 102 3.66 -1.52 3.90
N TYR A 103 3.16 -2.52 4.63
CA TYR A 103 3.34 -2.60 6.08
C TYR A 103 4.83 -2.72 6.43
N ARG A 104 5.54 -3.63 5.77
CA ARG A 104 6.97 -3.84 5.98
C ARG A 104 7.80 -2.59 5.68
N MET A 105 7.50 -1.92 4.57
CA MET A 105 8.08 -0.62 4.23
C MET A 105 7.90 0.38 5.39
N CYS A 106 6.68 0.49 5.92
CA CYS A 106 6.41 1.37 7.05
C CYS A 106 7.25 0.97 8.29
N GLU A 107 7.37 -0.31 8.62
CA GLU A 107 8.17 -0.77 9.77
C GLU A 107 9.66 -0.42 9.64
N GLU A 108 10.23 -0.55 8.44
CA GLU A 108 11.66 -0.27 8.23
C GLU A 108 11.98 1.23 8.26
N ILE A 109 11.05 2.07 7.79
CA ILE A 109 11.33 3.49 7.48
C ILE A 109 10.72 4.43 8.52
N HIS A 110 9.63 4.02 9.14
CA HIS A 110 8.86 4.81 10.07
C HIS A 110 8.85 4.16 11.46
N HIS A 111 8.14 4.77 12.40
CA HIS A 111 7.72 4.05 13.59
C HIS A 111 6.31 3.55 13.34
N VAL A 112 6.08 2.26 13.59
CA VAL A 112 4.79 1.61 13.37
C VAL A 112 4.32 1.01 14.68
N ASP A 113 3.12 1.40 15.09
CA ASP A 113 2.45 0.86 16.27
C ASP A 113 1.16 0.18 15.80
N PRO A 114 0.85 -1.05 16.25
CA PRO A 114 -0.45 -1.65 15.96
C PRO A 114 -1.57 -0.78 16.56
N LEU A 115 -2.70 -0.67 15.86
CA LEU A 115 -3.89 0.02 16.35
C LEU A 115 -4.98 -0.99 16.69
N HIS A 116 -5.95 -0.54 17.49
CA HIS A 116 -7.17 -1.30 17.69
C HIS A 116 -8.00 -1.32 16.40
N ALA A 117 -8.44 -2.52 16.01
CA ALA A 117 -9.45 -2.70 14.98
C ALA A 117 -10.73 -1.91 15.34
N SER A 118 -11.51 -1.53 14.34
CA SER A 118 -12.72 -0.75 14.57
C SER A 118 -13.68 -1.54 15.49
N GLY A 119 -14.35 -0.84 16.40
CA GLY A 119 -15.32 -1.48 17.32
C GLY A 119 -14.73 -2.15 18.55
N GLN A 120 -13.40 -2.26 18.67
CA GLN A 120 -12.73 -2.78 19.87
C GLN A 120 -12.51 -1.67 20.93
N PRO A 121 -12.49 -2.01 22.24
CA PRO A 121 -12.16 -1.07 23.30
C PRO A 121 -10.79 -0.39 23.11
N PRO A 122 -10.65 0.88 23.53
CA PRO A 122 -9.32 1.49 23.65
C PRO A 122 -8.51 0.68 24.67
N ASN A 123 -7.36 0.15 24.26
CA ASN A 123 -6.42 -0.74 24.97
C ASN A 123 -6.59 -2.26 24.80
N SER A 124 -7.50 -2.76 23.96
CA SER A 124 -7.56 -4.20 23.64
C SER A 124 -6.82 -4.51 22.33
N VAL A 125 -5.65 -5.15 22.41
CA VAL A 125 -4.98 -5.65 21.20
C VAL A 125 -5.88 -6.71 20.58
N ASP A 126 -6.25 -6.52 19.31
CA ASP A 126 -6.97 -7.53 18.53
C ASP A 126 -5.99 -8.67 18.21
N PRO A 127 -6.16 -9.87 18.83
CA PRO A 127 -5.23 -10.98 18.64
C PRO A 127 -5.22 -11.48 17.20
N VAL A 128 -6.33 -11.33 16.49
CA VAL A 128 -6.48 -11.77 15.10
C VAL A 128 -5.68 -10.87 14.18
N MET A 129 -5.84 -9.55 14.34
CA MET A 129 -5.04 -8.57 13.60
C MET A 129 -3.54 -8.74 13.90
N GLU A 130 -3.16 -8.89 15.17
CA GLU A 130 -1.76 -9.10 15.55
C GLU A 130 -1.19 -10.38 14.94
N SER A 131 -1.98 -11.46 14.93
CA SER A 131 -1.58 -12.71 14.28
C SER A 131 -1.38 -12.54 12.77
N ARG A 132 -2.23 -11.78 12.07
CA ARG A 132 -2.05 -11.49 10.64
C ARG A 132 -0.78 -10.66 10.38
N LEU A 133 -0.54 -9.61 11.17
CA LEU A 133 0.68 -8.82 11.06
C LEU A 133 1.94 -9.67 11.32
N ASN A 134 1.88 -10.56 12.32
CA ASN A 134 2.97 -11.48 12.60
C ASN A 134 3.17 -12.52 11.49
N ALA A 135 2.09 -13.00 10.87
CA ALA A 135 2.16 -13.88 9.70
C ALA A 135 2.84 -13.16 8.52
N TRP A 136 2.49 -11.90 8.24
CA TRP A 136 3.15 -11.09 7.22
C TRP A 136 4.64 -10.91 7.51
N ARG A 137 5.00 -10.54 8.75
CA ARG A 137 6.41 -10.42 9.17
C ARG A 137 7.18 -11.72 8.97
N ARG A 138 6.60 -12.85 9.37
CA ARG A 138 7.22 -14.17 9.25
C ARG A 138 7.45 -14.53 7.79
N LYS A 139 6.42 -14.43 6.94
CA LYS A 139 6.52 -14.72 5.50
C LYS A 139 7.57 -13.83 4.82
N TYR A 140 7.58 -12.55 5.16
CA TYR A 140 8.59 -11.63 4.64
C TYR A 140 10.02 -12.03 5.06
N HIS A 141 10.22 -12.43 6.32
CA HIS A 141 11.51 -12.90 6.81
C HIS A 141 11.97 -14.18 6.12
N MET A 142 11.02 -15.09 5.84
CA MET A 142 11.21 -16.31 5.08
C MET A 142 11.32 -16.06 3.57
N ARG A 143 11.12 -14.80 3.11
CA ARG A 143 11.10 -14.41 1.69
C ARG A 143 10.00 -15.10 0.87
N GLU A 144 8.96 -15.57 1.55
CA GLU A 144 7.78 -16.22 0.98
C GLU A 144 6.72 -15.21 0.56
N GLN A 145 5.91 -15.59 -0.44
CA GLN A 145 4.72 -14.83 -0.82
C GLN A 145 3.59 -14.99 0.21
N VAL A 146 2.83 -13.92 0.41
CA VAL A 146 1.63 -13.94 1.25
C VAL A 146 0.50 -14.64 0.51
N ASP A 147 -0.30 -15.42 1.24
CA ASP A 147 -1.43 -16.13 0.64
C ASP A 147 -2.46 -15.12 0.13
N ALA A 148 -3.11 -15.47 -0.98
CA ALA A 148 -4.23 -14.69 -1.47
C ALA A 148 -5.39 -14.74 -0.48
N THR A 149 -6.04 -13.59 -0.26
CA THR A 149 -7.30 -13.55 0.49
C THR A 149 -8.36 -14.41 -0.18
N GLU A 150 -9.02 -15.24 0.63
CA GLU A 150 -10.14 -16.06 0.22
C GLU A 150 -11.35 -15.20 -0.16
N MET A 151 -12.28 -15.77 -0.94
CA MET A 151 -13.48 -15.05 -1.38
C MET A 151 -14.57 -15.04 -0.31
N GLY A 152 -15.46 -14.04 -0.36
CA GLY A 152 -16.66 -13.97 0.49
C GLY A 152 -16.55 -12.94 1.61
N GLU A 153 -17.72 -12.43 2.05
CA GLU A 153 -17.80 -11.40 3.08
C GLU A 153 -17.11 -11.79 4.40
N ALA A 154 -17.16 -13.07 4.76
CA ALA A 154 -16.47 -13.62 5.95
C ALA A 154 -14.95 -13.41 5.91
N ASN A 155 -14.38 -13.24 4.72
CA ASN A 155 -12.96 -13.06 4.47
C ASN A 155 -12.56 -11.60 4.25
N ILE A 156 -13.48 -10.65 4.44
CA ILE A 156 -13.14 -9.23 4.49
C ILE A 156 -12.62 -8.93 5.89
N TYR A 157 -11.38 -8.47 6.00
CA TYR A 157 -10.75 -8.15 7.28
C TYR A 157 -10.15 -6.74 7.27
N GLU A 158 -10.00 -6.19 8.47
CA GLU A 158 -9.34 -4.92 8.73
C GLU A 158 -7.95 -5.16 9.34
N VAL A 159 -6.94 -4.48 8.81
CA VAL A 159 -5.62 -4.36 9.44
C VAL A 159 -5.39 -2.90 9.78
N ALA A 160 -5.24 -2.59 11.07
CA ALA A 160 -5.10 -1.22 11.55
C ALA A 160 -3.74 -0.98 12.21
N PHE A 161 -3.04 0.07 11.78
CA PHE A 161 -1.77 0.46 12.39
C PHE A 161 -1.51 1.96 12.25
N ARG A 162 -0.77 2.51 13.21
CA ARG A 162 -0.32 3.89 13.25
C ARG A 162 1.06 3.96 12.64
N VAL A 163 1.23 4.83 11.66
CA VAL A 163 2.53 5.16 11.08
C VAL A 163 2.93 6.55 11.53
N THR A 164 4.03 6.66 12.27
CA THR A 164 4.63 7.93 12.67
C THR A 164 5.86 8.21 11.82
N PRO A 165 5.76 9.10 10.80
CA PRO A 165 6.89 9.36 9.92
C PRO A 165 8.05 9.98 10.70
N ARG A 166 9.27 9.43 10.56
CA ARG A 166 10.47 9.97 11.22
C ARG A 166 10.77 11.43 10.85
N THR A 167 10.38 11.85 9.65
CA THR A 167 10.54 13.24 9.19
C THR A 167 9.49 14.21 9.74
N ARG A 168 8.39 13.69 10.29
CA ARG A 168 7.26 14.44 10.86
C ARG A 168 6.58 13.68 12.00
N PRO A 169 7.26 13.51 13.14
CA PRO A 169 6.71 12.76 14.26
C PRO A 169 5.43 13.37 14.86
N SER A 170 5.17 14.66 14.63
CA SER A 170 3.97 15.35 15.11
C SER A 170 2.69 15.08 14.31
N LEU A 171 2.79 14.38 13.18
CA LEU A 171 1.65 14.07 12.31
C LEU A 171 1.60 12.56 12.03
N PRO A 172 1.23 11.74 13.02
CA PRO A 172 1.03 10.32 12.78
C PRO A 172 -0.17 10.09 11.84
N LEU A 173 -0.13 9.00 11.09
CA LEU A 173 -1.23 8.50 10.28
C LEU A 173 -1.77 7.21 10.90
N ASP A 174 -3.01 7.26 11.37
CA ASP A 174 -3.77 6.06 11.73
C ASP A 174 -4.37 5.48 10.45
N LEU A 175 -3.77 4.40 9.94
CA LEU A 175 -4.15 3.76 8.69
C LEU A 175 -4.90 2.46 8.98
N ARG A 176 -6.06 2.31 8.35
CA ARG A 176 -6.88 1.10 8.36
C ARG A 176 -6.92 0.55 6.94
N VAL A 177 -6.44 -0.67 6.76
CA VAL A 177 -6.35 -1.34 5.46
C VAL A 177 -7.44 -2.40 5.41
N ILE A 178 -8.25 -2.39 4.35
CA ILE A 178 -9.30 -3.37 4.13
C ILE A 178 -9.07 -4.01 2.76
N GLU A 179 -9.00 -5.33 2.75
CA GLU A 179 -8.90 -6.11 1.53
C GLU A 179 -10.26 -6.61 1.10
N VAL A 180 -10.64 -6.37 -0.17
CA VAL A 180 -11.91 -6.84 -0.74
C VAL A 180 -11.61 -7.67 -1.99
N SER A 181 -12.19 -8.86 -2.07
CA SER A 181 -12.08 -9.68 -3.28
C SER A 181 -12.92 -9.07 -4.41
N GLY A 182 -12.36 -9.01 -5.62
CA GLY A 182 -13.08 -8.56 -6.80
C GLY A 182 -14.31 -9.41 -7.13
N GLU A 183 -14.26 -10.71 -6.83
CA GLU A 183 -15.39 -11.63 -7.05
C GLU A 183 -16.62 -11.26 -6.22
N ASP A 184 -16.43 -10.65 -5.03
CA ASP A 184 -17.54 -10.18 -4.22
C ASP A 184 -18.27 -9.00 -4.86
N LEU A 185 -17.61 -8.26 -5.76
CA LEU A 185 -18.18 -7.13 -6.50
C LEU A 185 -18.67 -7.53 -7.90
N ARG A 186 -18.28 -8.69 -8.42
CA ARG A 186 -18.74 -9.20 -9.74
C ARG A 186 -20.25 -9.47 -9.76
N LYS A 187 -20.83 -9.79 -8.61
CA LYS A 187 -22.28 -9.93 -8.41
C LYS A 187 -23.06 -8.64 -8.68
N LEU A 188 -22.38 -7.51 -8.94
CA LEU A 188 -23.00 -6.22 -9.22
C LEU A 188 -23.46 -6.01 -10.68
N ASP A 189 -23.17 -6.94 -11.60
CA ASP A 189 -23.50 -6.78 -13.02
C ASP A 189 -24.98 -7.14 -13.32
N ASN A 190 -25.77 -6.13 -13.65
CA ASN A 190 -27.24 -6.18 -13.82
C ASN A 190 -27.70 -6.61 -15.24
N SER A 191 -26.86 -7.29 -16.01
CA SER A 191 -27.12 -7.43 -17.46
C SER A 191 -28.07 -8.58 -17.86
N THR A 192 -28.44 -9.51 -16.99
CA THR A 192 -29.10 -10.76 -17.45
C THR A 192 -30.50 -11.08 -16.92
N THR A 193 -30.96 -10.53 -15.79
CA THR A 193 -32.22 -11.03 -15.17
C THR A 193 -33.26 -9.99 -14.74
N GLY A 194 -33.02 -8.68 -14.85
CA GLY A 194 -34.02 -7.65 -14.52
C GLY A 194 -34.41 -7.54 -13.03
N GLU A 195 -33.99 -8.49 -12.19
CA GLU A 195 -34.07 -8.42 -10.72
C GLU A 195 -32.69 -8.10 -10.16
N SER A 196 -32.47 -6.81 -9.88
CA SER A 196 -31.25 -6.25 -9.32
C SER A 196 -31.07 -6.65 -7.86
N THR A 197 -30.22 -7.64 -7.56
CA THR A 197 -29.59 -7.78 -6.23
C THR A 197 -28.06 -7.82 -6.38
N ALA A 198 -27.57 -6.88 -7.17
CA ALA A 198 -26.21 -6.39 -7.09
C ALA A 198 -25.92 -5.86 -5.67
N GLU A 199 -25.58 -6.75 -4.73
CA GLU A 199 -25.31 -6.39 -3.34
C GLU A 199 -23.80 -6.23 -3.12
N MET A 200 -23.38 -4.97 -2.97
CA MET A 200 -22.07 -4.63 -2.41
C MET A 200 -21.95 -5.31 -1.06
N PRO A 201 -20.79 -5.91 -0.72
CA PRO A 201 -20.61 -6.48 0.61
C PRO A 201 -21.05 -5.51 1.70
N GLN A 202 -21.96 -5.92 2.59
CA GLN A 202 -22.76 -4.97 3.37
C GLN A 202 -21.88 -4.05 4.24
N ALA A 203 -20.79 -4.59 4.79
CA ALA A 203 -19.81 -3.82 5.57
C ALA A 203 -19.10 -2.76 4.71
N ILE A 204 -18.73 -3.10 3.48
CA ILE A 204 -18.12 -2.16 2.52
C ILE A 204 -19.15 -1.12 2.06
N GLY A 205 -20.39 -1.55 1.79
CA GLY A 205 -21.50 -0.66 1.46
C GLY A 205 -21.74 0.40 2.54
N THR A 206 -21.71 -0.03 3.81
CA THR A 206 -21.80 0.82 4.99
C THR A 206 -20.65 1.82 5.07
N LEU A 207 -19.41 1.38 4.82
CA LEU A 207 -18.23 2.26 4.78
C LEU A 207 -18.35 3.34 3.71
N LEU A 208 -18.81 2.98 2.52
CA LEU A 208 -18.92 3.86 1.36
C LEU A 208 -20.17 4.75 1.37
N SER A 209 -21.08 4.58 2.33
CA SER A 209 -22.27 5.41 2.47
C SER A 209 -21.96 6.87 2.89
N ASP A 210 -22.93 7.75 2.65
CA ASP A 210 -22.86 9.16 3.07
C ASP A 210 -23.13 9.37 4.58
N LYS A 211 -23.61 8.35 5.31
CA LYS A 211 -23.99 8.43 6.75
C LYS A 211 -22.86 8.96 7.62
N MET A 212 -21.61 8.61 7.27
CA MET A 212 -20.40 8.93 8.05
C MET A 212 -19.38 9.73 7.21
N LEU A 213 -19.88 10.61 6.32
CA LEU A 213 -19.08 11.34 5.33
C LEU A 213 -17.87 12.08 5.93
N ASN A 214 -18.04 12.68 7.11
CA ASN A 214 -17.02 13.53 7.74
C ASN A 214 -16.16 12.80 8.79
N GLU A 215 -16.51 11.56 9.12
CA GLU A 215 -15.79 10.76 10.13
C GLU A 215 -14.81 9.75 9.51
N ARG A 216 -14.87 9.60 8.19
CA ARG A 216 -14.08 8.64 7.42
C ARG A 216 -13.43 9.32 6.25
N ASN A 217 -12.14 9.12 6.08
CA ASN A 217 -11.45 9.41 4.83
C ASN A 217 -11.20 8.10 4.11
N ILE A 218 -11.50 8.03 2.81
CA ILE A 218 -11.43 6.78 2.04
C ILE A 218 -10.56 6.98 0.80
N ILE A 219 -9.63 6.06 0.63
CA ILE A 219 -8.90 5.84 -0.61
C ILE A 219 -9.23 4.44 -1.09
N VAL A 220 -9.63 4.32 -2.35
CA VAL A 220 -9.85 3.03 -3.01
C VAL A 220 -8.68 2.75 -3.93
N ALA A 221 -8.01 1.61 -3.75
CA ALA A 221 -6.90 1.16 -4.57
C ALA A 221 -7.31 -0.05 -5.41
N PHE A 222 -7.33 0.11 -6.73
CA PHE A 222 -7.59 -0.96 -7.67
C PHE A 222 -6.28 -1.64 -8.04
N MET A 223 -6.20 -2.94 -7.77
CA MET A 223 -5.12 -3.80 -8.21
C MET A 223 -5.45 -4.31 -9.61
N VAL A 224 -4.66 -3.89 -10.60
CA VAL A 224 -4.83 -4.27 -12.00
C VAL A 224 -3.79 -5.34 -12.32
N ASP A 225 -4.26 -6.54 -12.67
CA ASP A 225 -3.39 -7.54 -13.28
C ASP A 225 -3.09 -7.13 -14.72
N PRO A 226 -1.81 -7.04 -15.14
CA PRO A 226 -1.50 -6.68 -16.51
C PRO A 226 -1.77 -7.79 -17.52
N ASP A 227 -1.98 -9.03 -17.06
CA ASP A 227 -2.36 -10.18 -17.88
C ASP A 227 -3.67 -9.90 -18.66
N PRO A 228 -3.68 -9.99 -20.00
CA PRO A 228 -4.88 -9.74 -20.80
C PRO A 228 -5.99 -10.78 -20.59
N ASP A 229 -5.65 -11.99 -20.16
CA ASP A 229 -6.59 -13.07 -19.90
C ASP A 229 -7.15 -13.02 -18.47
N ALA A 230 -6.57 -12.20 -17.59
CA ALA A 230 -7.10 -11.97 -16.26
C ALA A 230 -8.43 -11.21 -16.29
N ASP A 231 -9.27 -11.44 -15.27
CA ASP A 231 -10.62 -10.87 -15.24
C ASP A 231 -10.60 -9.32 -15.39
N PRO A 232 -11.52 -8.75 -16.18
CA PRO A 232 -11.53 -7.34 -16.53
C PRO A 232 -11.87 -6.43 -15.34
N ILE A 233 -10.85 -5.75 -14.80
CA ILE A 233 -10.95 -4.80 -13.68
C ILE A 233 -11.96 -3.67 -13.94
N GLU A 234 -12.21 -3.33 -15.20
CA GLU A 234 -13.20 -2.36 -15.62
C GLU A 234 -14.60 -2.64 -15.05
N PHE A 235 -15.03 -3.91 -15.01
CA PHE A 235 -16.35 -4.26 -14.47
C PHE A 235 -16.43 -4.00 -12.97
N LEU A 236 -15.37 -4.30 -12.21
CA LEU A 236 -15.31 -4.01 -10.78
C LEU A 236 -15.41 -2.52 -10.51
N VAL A 237 -14.71 -1.72 -11.31
CA VAL A 237 -14.76 -0.26 -11.21
C VAL A 237 -16.15 0.25 -11.56
N ASP A 238 -16.76 -0.24 -12.64
CA ASP A 238 -18.10 0.17 -13.05
C ASP A 238 -19.16 -0.18 -12.01
N GLY A 239 -19.10 -1.38 -11.44
CA GLY A 239 -19.97 -1.82 -10.35
C GLY A 239 -19.83 -0.92 -9.12
N LEU A 240 -18.60 -0.70 -8.65
CA LEU A 240 -18.34 0.17 -7.50
C LEU A 240 -18.82 1.61 -7.74
N LEU A 241 -18.47 2.20 -8.89
CA LEU A 241 -18.85 3.57 -9.20
C LEU A 241 -20.36 3.71 -9.33
N SER A 242 -21.05 2.73 -9.91
CA SER A 242 -22.50 2.71 -10.02
C SER A 242 -23.16 2.63 -8.65
N TYR A 243 -22.68 1.72 -7.78
CA TYR A 243 -23.14 1.64 -6.39
C TYR A 243 -22.96 2.97 -5.65
N MET A 244 -21.75 3.56 -5.70
CA MET A 244 -21.48 4.82 -5.00
C MET A 244 -22.28 5.99 -5.53
N LYS A 245 -22.63 6.03 -6.83
CA LYS A 245 -23.50 7.07 -7.39
C LYS A 245 -24.90 7.05 -6.77
N VAL A 246 -25.41 5.85 -6.43
CA VAL A 246 -26.73 5.67 -5.83
C VAL A 246 -26.69 5.85 -4.32
N HIS A 247 -25.75 5.18 -3.63
CA HIS A 247 -25.77 5.05 -2.17
C HIS A 247 -24.82 5.99 -1.42
N GLY A 248 -23.83 6.59 -2.10
CA GLY A 248 -22.84 7.48 -1.51
C GLY A 248 -22.34 8.57 -2.47
N PRO A 249 -23.22 9.35 -3.11
CA PRO A 249 -22.80 10.30 -4.14
C PRO A 249 -21.91 11.42 -3.61
N LYS A 250 -22.06 11.83 -2.33
CA LYS A 250 -21.16 12.82 -1.72
C LYS A 250 -19.82 12.17 -1.37
N ARG A 251 -19.83 10.92 -0.88
CA ARG A 251 -18.63 10.11 -0.65
C ARG A 251 -17.81 9.96 -1.91
N LEU A 252 -18.45 9.63 -3.03
CA LEU A 252 -17.78 9.45 -4.32
C LEU A 252 -16.92 10.66 -4.70
N ARG A 253 -17.44 11.88 -4.54
CA ARG A 253 -16.73 13.13 -4.87
C ARG A 253 -15.52 13.40 -3.96
N LYS A 254 -15.50 12.84 -2.75
CA LYS A 254 -14.40 12.99 -1.78
C LYS A 254 -13.40 11.84 -1.84
N THR A 255 -13.79 10.71 -2.41
CA THR A 255 -12.96 9.50 -2.46
C THR A 255 -11.82 9.72 -3.43
N LYS A 256 -10.61 9.39 -3.00
CA LYS A 256 -9.43 9.34 -3.88
C LYS A 256 -9.24 7.91 -4.36
N PHE A 257 -8.67 7.77 -5.53
CA PHE A 257 -8.45 6.49 -6.19
C PHE A 257 -6.97 6.27 -6.46
N CYS A 258 -6.52 5.03 -6.33
CA CYS A 258 -5.21 4.57 -6.73
C CYS A 258 -5.40 3.42 -7.71
N ILE A 259 -4.61 3.39 -8.78
CA ILE A 259 -4.52 2.24 -9.69
C ILE A 259 -3.09 1.70 -9.54
N ILE A 260 -2.98 0.46 -9.08
CA ILE A 260 -1.71 -0.20 -8.77
C ILE A 260 -1.55 -1.42 -9.68
N ILE A 261 -0.38 -1.55 -10.32
CA ILE A 261 -0.06 -2.68 -11.20
C ILE A 261 1.14 -3.44 -10.63
N PRO A 262 0.94 -4.63 -10.02
CA PRO A 262 1.96 -5.32 -9.22
C PRO A 262 2.95 -6.18 -10.02
N LYS A 263 2.70 -6.40 -11.31
CA LYS A 263 3.58 -7.20 -12.18
C LYS A 263 4.21 -6.30 -13.26
N PRO A 264 5.07 -5.35 -12.90
CA PRO A 264 5.60 -4.38 -13.84
C PRO A 264 6.45 -4.98 -14.97
N LEU A 265 7.02 -6.18 -14.77
CA LEU A 265 7.75 -6.87 -15.84
C LEU A 265 6.81 -7.33 -16.96
N GLN A 266 5.64 -7.87 -16.62
CA GLN A 266 4.61 -8.23 -17.59
C GLN A 266 4.09 -7.01 -18.35
N ILE A 267 4.04 -5.83 -17.70
CA ILE A 267 3.75 -4.58 -18.41
C ILE A 267 4.79 -4.30 -19.49
N LEU A 268 6.09 -4.50 -19.19
CA LEU A 268 7.17 -4.26 -20.15
C LEU A 268 7.11 -5.24 -21.32
N GLU A 269 6.82 -6.51 -21.03
CA GLU A 269 6.64 -7.56 -22.04
C GLU A 269 5.47 -7.20 -22.97
N ALA A 270 4.28 -6.96 -22.40
CA ALA A 270 3.10 -6.57 -23.16
C ALA A 270 3.35 -5.29 -23.98
N LEU A 271 4.01 -4.28 -23.43
CA LEU A 271 4.30 -3.06 -24.19
C LEU A 271 5.36 -3.27 -25.29
N THR A 272 6.29 -4.21 -25.11
CA THR A 272 7.31 -4.54 -26.12
C THR A 272 6.68 -5.26 -27.30
N GLU A 273 5.78 -6.19 -27.05
CA GLU A 273 5.02 -6.90 -28.10
C GLU A 273 4.17 -5.94 -28.93
N TYR A 274 3.57 -4.93 -28.30
CA TYR A 274 2.69 -3.97 -28.96
C TYR A 274 3.41 -2.71 -29.49
N LYS A 275 4.74 -2.68 -29.40
CA LYS A 275 5.56 -1.54 -29.84
C LYS A 275 5.32 -1.17 -31.30
N GLU A 276 5.16 -2.16 -32.17
CA GLU A 276 4.91 -1.94 -33.61
C GLU A 276 3.50 -1.41 -33.88
N GLN A 277 2.53 -1.73 -33.02
CA GLN A 277 1.13 -1.32 -33.18
C GLN A 277 0.88 0.11 -32.69
N TYR A 278 1.71 0.64 -31.78
CA TYR A 278 1.55 1.99 -31.22
C TYR A 278 2.84 2.84 -31.27
N PRO A 279 3.43 3.05 -32.47
CA PRO A 279 4.72 3.72 -32.60
C PRO A 279 4.72 5.17 -32.08
N ASP A 280 3.61 5.90 -32.26
CA ASP A 280 3.46 7.29 -31.80
C ASP A 280 3.46 7.41 -30.29
N ILE A 281 2.84 6.45 -29.59
CA ILE A 281 2.77 6.47 -28.13
C ILE A 281 4.13 6.05 -27.57
N TRP A 282 4.79 5.06 -28.20
CA TRP A 282 6.14 4.64 -27.87
C TRP A 282 7.17 5.77 -28.07
N ALA A 283 7.06 6.56 -29.14
CA ALA A 283 7.96 7.66 -29.46
C ALA A 283 7.88 8.85 -28.50
N ARG A 284 6.72 9.09 -27.87
CA ARG A 284 6.53 10.19 -26.89
C ARG A 284 7.31 10.00 -25.60
N TYR A 285 7.82 8.80 -25.34
CA TYR A 285 8.65 8.51 -24.18
C TYR A 285 10.13 8.51 -24.57
N SER A 286 10.82 9.61 -24.24
CA SER A 286 12.20 9.95 -24.64
C SER A 286 13.28 9.01 -24.06
N LYS A 287 12.94 8.18 -23.09
CA LYS A 287 13.79 7.12 -22.54
C LYS A 287 13.02 5.81 -22.61
N LYS A 288 13.43 4.92 -23.51
CA LYS A 288 12.82 3.59 -23.68
C LYS A 288 12.89 2.87 -22.32
N PRO A 289 11.78 2.42 -21.74
CA PRO A 289 11.85 1.56 -20.57
C PRO A 289 12.46 0.23 -21.03
N THR A 290 13.71 -0.05 -20.65
CA THR A 290 14.31 -1.38 -20.84
C THR A 290 14.18 -2.18 -19.55
N LEU A 291 14.18 -3.50 -19.67
CA LEU A 291 14.17 -4.41 -18.53
C LEU A 291 15.35 -4.12 -17.60
N GLU A 292 16.53 -3.84 -18.16
CA GLU A 292 17.76 -3.52 -17.42
C GLU A 292 17.67 -2.16 -16.72
N ALA A 293 17.07 -1.15 -17.35
CA ALA A 293 16.84 0.16 -16.72
C ALA A 293 15.82 0.05 -15.58
N TYR A 294 14.82 -0.81 -15.76
CA TYR A 294 13.83 -1.12 -14.72
C TYR A 294 14.47 -1.84 -13.53
N LYS A 295 15.22 -2.93 -13.78
CA LYS A 295 15.96 -3.69 -12.76
C LYS A 295 17.02 -2.84 -12.05
N ALA A 296 17.75 -2.00 -12.78
CA ALA A 296 18.78 -1.16 -12.19
C ALA A 296 18.24 0.00 -11.34
N ALA A 297 16.90 0.18 -11.27
CA ALA A 297 16.21 1.33 -10.69
C ALA A 297 16.68 2.71 -11.22
N LYS A 298 17.59 2.71 -12.19
CA LYS A 298 18.17 3.86 -12.85
C LYS A 298 17.18 4.28 -13.95
N ASP A 299 16.39 5.29 -13.61
CA ASP A 299 15.80 6.18 -14.61
C ASP A 299 14.58 5.64 -15.39
N VAL A 300 13.82 4.69 -14.83
CA VAL A 300 12.40 4.56 -15.22
C VAL A 300 11.65 5.68 -14.51
N ASN A 301 11.54 6.82 -15.20
CA ASN A 301 10.75 7.97 -14.78
C ASN A 301 9.27 7.59 -14.69
N GLY A 302 8.86 6.92 -13.59
CA GLY A 302 7.54 6.95 -12.96
C GLY A 302 6.29 6.74 -13.81
N ASN A 303 6.38 6.34 -15.08
CA ASN A 303 5.26 6.39 -16.02
C ASN A 303 4.96 5.06 -16.71
N LEU A 304 5.56 3.94 -16.28
CA LEU A 304 5.27 2.63 -16.87
C LEU A 304 3.79 2.27 -16.69
N ALA A 305 3.27 2.39 -15.46
CA ALA A 305 1.85 2.18 -15.20
C ALA A 305 0.96 3.15 -15.98
N SER A 306 1.30 4.45 -16.00
CA SER A 306 0.55 5.44 -16.79
C SER A 306 0.51 5.10 -18.28
N PHE A 307 1.61 4.60 -18.83
CA PHE A 307 1.72 4.22 -20.23
C PHE A 307 0.87 2.99 -20.53
N TYR A 308 1.03 1.91 -19.76
CA TYR A 308 0.18 0.72 -19.85
C TYR A 308 -1.30 1.06 -19.79
N LEU A 309 -1.70 1.85 -18.79
CA LEU A 309 -3.09 2.24 -18.62
C LEU A 309 -3.59 3.11 -19.78
N SER A 310 -2.73 3.88 -20.45
CA SER A 310 -3.14 4.70 -21.61
C SER A 310 -3.37 3.88 -22.88
N VAL A 311 -2.66 2.76 -23.02
CA VAL A 311 -2.73 1.85 -24.17
C VAL A 311 -3.85 0.84 -23.97
N PHE A 312 -3.78 0.07 -22.87
CA PHE A 312 -4.63 -1.10 -22.68
C PHE A 312 -5.88 -0.83 -21.82
N LYS A 313 -5.82 0.15 -20.91
CA LYS A 313 -6.87 0.40 -19.91
C LYS A 313 -7.37 1.85 -19.91
N LYS A 314 -7.44 2.46 -21.10
CA LYS A 314 -7.76 3.90 -21.25
C LYS A 314 -9.11 4.26 -20.64
N ASN A 315 -10.10 3.39 -20.84
CA ASN A 315 -11.46 3.58 -20.37
C ASN A 315 -11.54 3.59 -18.84
N LEU A 316 -10.80 2.71 -18.16
CA LEU A 316 -10.68 2.69 -16.70
C LEU A 316 -10.26 4.06 -16.15
N VAL A 317 -9.17 4.62 -16.69
CA VAL A 317 -8.65 5.93 -16.26
C VAL A 317 -9.63 7.06 -16.56
N GLN A 318 -10.28 7.03 -17.74
CA GLN A 318 -11.26 8.04 -18.11
C GLN A 318 -12.47 8.02 -17.17
N ARG A 319 -13.02 6.85 -16.87
CA ARG A 319 -14.15 6.69 -15.94
C ARG A 319 -13.83 7.29 -14.57
N LEU A 320 -12.69 6.93 -13.98
CA LEU A 320 -12.28 7.49 -12.68
C LEU A 320 -12.10 9.01 -12.73
N LYS A 321 -11.56 9.57 -13.82
CA LYS A 321 -11.42 11.03 -13.98
C LYS A 321 -12.76 11.78 -13.95
N THR A 322 -13.86 11.13 -14.33
CA THR A 322 -15.18 11.79 -14.31
C THR A 322 -15.75 11.98 -12.91
N VAL A 323 -15.26 11.20 -11.92
CA VAL A 323 -15.82 11.17 -10.56
C VAL A 323 -14.83 11.60 -9.48
N ALA A 324 -13.54 11.38 -9.70
CA ALA A 324 -12.50 11.67 -8.72
C ALA A 324 -12.26 13.18 -8.57
N PRO A 325 -11.91 13.66 -7.36
CA PRO A 325 -11.49 15.04 -7.17
C PRO A 325 -10.20 15.33 -7.97
N LYS A 326 -9.93 16.61 -8.24
CA LYS A 326 -8.69 17.03 -8.94
C LYS A 326 -7.46 16.54 -8.18
N GLY A 327 -6.57 15.81 -8.87
CA GLY A 327 -5.39 15.18 -8.25
C GLY A 327 -5.71 13.98 -7.36
N GLY A 328 -6.97 13.53 -7.32
CA GLY A 328 -7.43 12.39 -6.54
C GLY A 328 -7.25 11.04 -7.23
N ILE A 329 -6.44 10.95 -8.29
CA ILE A 329 -6.11 9.68 -8.96
C ILE A 329 -4.60 9.52 -8.98
N MET A 330 -4.11 8.49 -8.31
CA MET A 330 -2.74 8.00 -8.46
C MET A 330 -2.71 6.83 -9.44
N ARG A 331 -1.63 6.74 -10.22
CA ARG A 331 -1.30 5.58 -11.04
C ARG A 331 0.10 5.15 -10.65
N SER A 332 0.27 3.90 -10.28
CA SER A 332 1.55 3.38 -9.84
C SER A 332 1.72 1.95 -10.33
N GLN A 333 2.96 1.59 -10.60
CA GLN A 333 3.34 0.20 -10.60
C GLN A 333 3.74 -0.19 -9.16
N LEU A 334 3.86 -1.48 -8.88
CA LEU A 334 4.40 -1.96 -7.62
C LEU A 334 5.49 -2.98 -7.91
N TYR A 335 6.73 -2.51 -7.92
CA TYR A 335 7.91 -3.37 -7.92
C TYR A 335 8.26 -3.79 -6.50
N LEU A 336 8.28 -5.10 -6.27
CA LEU A 336 8.65 -5.68 -4.98
C LEU A 336 10.18 -5.83 -4.85
N GLY A 337 10.88 -5.95 -5.98
CA GLY A 337 12.30 -6.29 -6.07
C GLY A 337 12.55 -7.49 -6.98
N GLU A 338 13.66 -8.19 -6.79
CA GLU A 338 14.03 -9.35 -7.61
C GLU A 338 13.43 -10.61 -7.00
N ILE A 339 12.76 -11.40 -7.85
CA ILE A 339 12.14 -12.66 -7.48
C ILE A 339 12.88 -13.76 -8.25
N GLU A 340 13.39 -14.75 -7.55
CA GLU A 340 14.00 -15.94 -8.13
C GLU A 340 13.14 -17.16 -7.80
N GLN A 341 12.98 -18.05 -8.77
CA GLN A 341 12.34 -19.33 -8.55
C GLN A 341 13.36 -20.29 -7.94
N GLN A 342 13.08 -20.76 -6.74
CA GLN A 342 13.82 -21.83 -6.06
C GLN A 342 12.97 -23.09 -6.06
N PHE A 343 13.58 -24.24 -5.77
CA PHE A 343 12.87 -25.51 -5.66
C PHE A 343 12.95 -25.98 -4.21
N GLU A 344 11.80 -26.22 -3.61
CA GLU A 344 11.69 -26.81 -2.28
C GLU A 344 11.19 -28.25 -2.42
N GLU A 345 11.75 -29.16 -1.64
CA GLU A 345 11.29 -30.54 -1.59
C GLU A 345 10.15 -30.64 -0.57
N ASP A 346 8.94 -30.90 -1.06
CA ASP A 346 7.73 -31.09 -0.26
C ASP A 346 7.19 -32.49 -0.55
N GLU A 347 7.11 -33.35 0.47
CA GLU A 347 6.69 -34.76 0.34
C GLU A 347 7.46 -35.56 -0.73
N GLY A 348 8.74 -35.23 -0.97
CA GLY A 348 9.58 -35.89 -1.98
C GLY A 348 9.31 -35.44 -3.42
N GLN A 349 8.55 -34.35 -3.61
CA GLN A 349 8.39 -33.67 -4.89
C GLN A 349 9.06 -32.29 -4.85
N GLU A 350 9.84 -31.98 -5.88
CA GLU A 350 10.36 -30.62 -6.07
C GLU A 350 9.24 -29.69 -6.53
N ARG A 351 8.93 -28.69 -5.73
CA ARG A 351 7.97 -27.66 -6.05
C ARG A 351 8.68 -26.32 -6.26
N PRO A 352 8.42 -25.62 -7.37
CA PRO A 352 8.95 -24.27 -7.54
C PRO A 352 8.30 -23.30 -6.54
N VAL A 353 9.11 -22.50 -5.88
CA VAL A 353 8.72 -21.44 -4.94
C VAL A 353 9.39 -20.14 -5.35
N ASP A 354 8.60 -19.08 -5.47
CA ASP A 354 9.10 -17.74 -5.79
C ASP A 354 9.64 -17.07 -4.53
N VAL A 355 10.93 -16.75 -4.52
CA VAL A 355 11.63 -16.16 -3.38
C VAL A 355 12.08 -14.74 -3.70
N LEU A 356 11.74 -13.79 -2.83
CA LEU A 356 12.17 -12.39 -2.96
C LEU A 356 13.65 -12.25 -2.53
N THR A 357 14.57 -12.12 -3.49
CA THR A 357 16.02 -12.08 -3.24
C THR A 357 16.53 -10.68 -2.93
N THR A 358 16.00 -9.69 -3.65
CA THR A 358 16.25 -8.27 -3.45
C THR A 358 14.92 -7.58 -3.18
N VAL A 359 14.91 -6.61 -2.27
CA VAL A 359 13.71 -5.86 -1.88
C VAL A 359 13.78 -4.44 -2.44
N SER A 360 12.68 -3.94 -3.00
CA SER A 360 12.53 -2.53 -3.38
C SER A 360 11.31 -1.90 -2.72
N TYR A 361 11.52 -0.81 -1.98
CA TYR A 361 10.43 -0.04 -1.36
C TYR A 361 10.03 1.21 -2.13
N ARG A 362 10.67 1.50 -3.27
CA ARG A 362 10.48 2.76 -3.99
C ARG A 362 9.01 3.04 -4.31
N ASP A 363 8.35 2.08 -4.96
CA ASP A 363 6.97 2.25 -5.41
C ASP A 363 6.00 2.24 -4.22
N ALA A 364 6.19 1.34 -3.26
CA ALA A 364 5.39 1.30 -2.03
C ALA A 364 5.47 2.62 -1.25
N ALA A 365 6.64 3.25 -1.21
CA ALA A 365 6.84 4.52 -0.51
C ALA A 365 6.23 5.71 -1.29
N GLU A 366 6.17 5.65 -2.62
CA GLU A 366 5.41 6.60 -3.44
C GLU A 366 3.90 6.46 -3.20
N ILE A 367 3.39 5.23 -3.18
CA ILE A 367 1.98 4.93 -2.88
C ILE A 367 1.63 5.40 -1.47
N PHE A 368 2.47 5.10 -0.48
CA PHE A 368 2.29 5.58 0.88
C PHE A 368 2.27 7.10 0.95
N SER A 369 3.11 7.79 0.19
CA SER A 369 3.14 9.26 0.16
C SER A 369 1.83 9.85 -0.37
N PHE A 370 1.26 9.24 -1.41
CA PHE A 370 -0.07 9.61 -1.91
C PHE A 370 -1.16 9.32 -0.86
N VAL A 371 -1.12 8.17 -0.19
CA VAL A 371 -2.07 7.81 0.87
C VAL A 371 -1.97 8.80 2.04
N TYR A 372 -0.76 9.11 2.48
CA TYR A 372 -0.49 10.03 3.57
C TYR A 372 -0.96 11.47 3.25
N GLU A 373 -0.60 12.02 2.07
CA GLU A 373 -1.11 13.32 1.62
C GLU A 373 -2.64 13.27 1.44
N GLY A 374 -3.13 12.11 1.00
CA GLY A 374 -4.51 11.69 0.92
C GLY A 374 -5.32 12.08 2.16
N PHE A 375 -4.81 11.68 3.32
CA PHE A 375 -5.48 11.75 4.62
C PHE A 375 -5.05 12.93 5.48
N ILE A 376 -3.77 13.27 5.51
CA ILE A 376 -3.20 14.32 6.36
C ILE A 376 -3.21 15.69 5.66
N SER A 377 -3.47 15.74 4.34
CA SER A 377 -3.44 16.97 3.53
C SER A 377 -2.09 17.73 3.60
N LYS A 378 -1.01 17.00 3.88
CA LYS A 378 0.37 17.53 3.92
C LYS A 378 1.31 16.56 3.23
N LYS A 379 2.15 17.07 2.34
CA LYS A 379 3.19 16.29 1.65
C LYS A 379 4.28 15.81 2.61
N LEU A 380 4.72 14.57 2.50
CA LEU A 380 5.96 14.11 3.13
C LEU A 380 7.15 14.82 2.47
N LYS A 381 8.18 15.16 3.24
CA LYS A 381 9.39 15.79 2.69
C LYS A 381 10.18 14.74 1.89
N PRO A 382 10.75 15.10 0.71
CA PRO A 382 11.47 14.16 -0.17
C PRO A 382 12.54 13.31 0.53
N GLY A 383 13.28 13.91 1.47
CA GLY A 383 14.38 13.26 2.17
C GLY A 383 14.03 12.01 3.01
N ALA A 384 12.75 11.72 3.25
CA ALA A 384 12.31 10.45 3.85
C ALA A 384 12.42 9.28 2.85
N LEU A 385 12.07 9.54 1.59
CA LEU A 385 11.98 8.57 0.50
C LEU A 385 13.33 8.46 -0.24
N ASP A 386 14.07 9.56 -0.32
CA ASP A 386 15.34 9.62 -1.06
C ASP A 386 16.44 8.75 -0.42
N LYS A 387 16.37 8.49 0.89
CA LYS A 387 17.28 7.53 1.56
C LYS A 387 17.08 6.07 1.13
N LEU A 388 15.93 5.76 0.52
CA LEU A 388 15.57 4.41 0.04
C LEU A 388 15.76 4.27 -1.46
N ARG A 389 15.72 5.37 -2.21
CA ARG A 389 16.02 5.36 -3.65
C ARG A 389 17.48 4.97 -3.95
N GLY A 390 18.36 5.00 -2.95
CA GLY A 390 19.76 4.62 -3.07
C GLY A 390 20.19 3.41 -2.24
N ARG A 391 19.25 2.59 -1.73
CA ARG A 391 19.54 1.32 -1.06
C ARG A 391 19.02 0.15 -1.85
#